data_AF-A0A238UDG1-F1
#
_entry.id   AF-A0A238UDG1-F1
#
_cell.length_a   1.000
_cell.length_b   1.000
_cell.length_c   1.000
_cell.angle_alpha   90.00
_cell.angle_beta   90.00
_cell.angle_gamma   90.00
#
_symmetry.space_group_name_H-M   'P 1'
#
loop_
_entity.id
_entity.type
_entity.pdbx_description
1 polymer ?
#
loop_
_entity_poly.entity_id
_entity_poly.type
_entity_poly.pdbx_seq_one_letter_code
_entity_poly.pdbx_strand_id
1 'polypeptide(L)' 'MARNNNLIALRNQKVKQRFSQISTKYPKWKYDAVLETLSLEFFISKRTISAILNNEGAYKSAFLN' A
#
# COMPACT_ATOMS: atom_id res chain seq x y z
N MET A 1 16.22 -11.81 -11.16
CA MET A 1 14.83 -11.29 -11.11
C MET A 1 14.79 -9.90 -10.45
N ALA A 2 15.46 -8.89 -11.03
CA ALA A 2 15.63 -7.57 -10.39
C ALA A 2 14.65 -6.48 -10.89
N ARG A 3 13.96 -6.71 -12.02
CA ARG A 3 13.12 -5.69 -12.69
C ARG A 3 11.80 -5.37 -11.96
N ASN A 4 11.37 -6.21 -11.00
CA ASN A 4 10.02 -6.14 -10.41
C ASN A 4 9.98 -5.53 -8.99
N ASN A 5 11.08 -5.59 -8.22
CA ASN A 5 11.07 -5.13 -6.82
C ASN A 5 10.91 -3.61 -6.70
N ASN A 6 11.54 -2.85 -7.61
CA ASN A 6 11.45 -1.38 -7.63
C ASN A 6 10.02 -0.91 -7.96
N LEU A 7 9.33 -1.59 -8.89
CA LEU A 7 7.95 -1.28 -9.23
C LEU A 7 6.99 -1.60 -8.08
N ILE A 8 7.21 -2.72 -7.39
CA ILE A 8 6.43 -3.09 -6.21
C ILE A 8 6.69 -2.09 -5.06
N ALA A 9 7.94 -1.69 -4.82
CA ALA A 9 8.28 -0.68 -3.83
C ALA A 9 7.63 0.67 -4.16
N LEU A 10 7.68 1.10 -5.43
CA LEU A 10 7.05 2.33 -5.90
C LEU A 10 5.52 2.28 -5.71
N ARG A 11 4.86 1.17 -6.05
CA ARG A 11 3.43 0.97 -5.78
C ARG A 11 3.14 1.09 -4.29
N ASN A 12 3.90 0.40 -3.44
CA ASN A 12 3.69 0.41 -2.00
C ASN A 12 3.86 1.82 -1.40
N GLN A 13 4.83 2.60 -1.90
CA GLN A 13 4.99 4.01 -1.54
C GLN A 13 3.77 4.84 -1.97
N LYS A 14 3.29 4.67 -3.22
CA LYS A 14 2.11 5.38 -3.73
C LYS A 14 0.84 5.06 -2.93
N VAL A 15 0.65 3.80 -2.51
CA VAL A 15 -0.47 3.40 -1.63
C VAL A 15 -0.43 4.18 -0.32
N LYS A 16 0.73 4.27 0.34
CA LYS A 16 0.88 5.02 1.60
C LYS A 16 0.63 6.52 1.44
N GLN A 17 1.18 7.11 0.37
CA GLN A 17 0.94 8.52 0.05
C GLN A 17 -0.55 8.78 -0.18
N ARG A 18 -1.22 7.91 -0.94
CA ARG A 18 -2.63 8.03 -1.26
C ARG A 18 -3.52 7.83 -0.03
N PHE A 19 -3.18 6.88 0.84
CA PHE A 19 -3.86 6.72 2.13
C PHE A 19 -3.83 8.02 2.93
N SER A 20 -2.67 8.65 3.08
CA SER A 20 -2.53 9.93 3.79
C SER A 20 -3.40 11.04 3.18
N GLN A 21 -3.42 11.16 1.85
CA GLN A 21 -4.27 12.13 1.15
C GLN A 21 -5.77 11.90 1.42
N ILE A 22 -6.24 10.66 1.33
CA ILE A 22 -7.64 10.31 1.55
C ILE A 22 -8.02 10.54 3.02
N SER A 23 -7.20 10.07 3.96
CA SER A 23 -7.43 10.26 5.39
C SER A 23 -7.45 11.74 5.79
N THR A 24 -6.64 12.58 5.15
CA THR A 24 -6.66 14.03 5.36
C THR A 24 -7.91 14.69 4.78
N LYS A 25 -8.31 14.28 3.58
CA LYS A 25 -9.50 14.82 2.89
C LYS A 25 -10.81 14.37 3.55
N TYR A 26 -10.84 13.15 4.09
CA TYR A 26 -12.03 12.51 4.66
C TYR A 26 -11.75 11.91 6.06
N PRO A 27 -11.50 12.74 7.08
CA PRO A 27 -11.04 12.27 8.39
C PRO A 27 -12.06 11.41 9.16
N LYS A 28 -13.35 11.47 8.79
CA LYS A 28 -14.43 10.69 9.42
C LYS A 28 -14.71 9.35 8.72
N TRP A 29 -14.01 9.04 7.63
CA TRP A 29 -14.23 7.77 6.94
C TRP A 29 -13.75 6.59 7.77
N LYS A 30 -14.52 5.51 7.74
CA LYS A 30 -14.12 4.25 8.35
C LYS A 30 -12.89 3.71 7.61
N TYR A 31 -11.98 3.07 8.35
CA TYR A 31 -10.78 2.48 7.78
C TYR A 31 -11.07 1.52 6.62
N ASP A 32 -12.10 0.69 6.72
CA ASP A 32 -12.48 -0.25 5.64
C ASP A 32 -12.92 0.45 4.35
N ALA A 33 -13.58 1.62 4.44
CA ALA A 33 -13.95 2.41 3.26
C ALA A 33 -12.71 2.97 2.54
N VAL A 34 -11.70 3.37 3.31
CA VAL A 34 -10.40 3.80 2.77
C VAL A 34 -9.68 2.61 2.10
N LEU A 35 -9.68 1.44 2.74
CA LEU A 35 -9.08 0.22 2.17
C LEU A 35 -9.75 -0.19 0.86
N GLU A 36 -11.08 -0.12 0.78
CA GLU A 36 -11.84 -0.44 -0.42
C GLU A 36 -11.54 0.53 -1.55
N THR A 37 -11.52 1.83 -1.26
CA THR A 37 -11.15 2.87 -2.23
C THR A 37 -9.76 2.62 -2.81
N LEU A 38 -8.77 2.36 -1.95
CA LEU A 38 -7.40 2.07 -2.37
C LEU A 38 -7.30 0.74 -3.15
N SER A 39 -8.10 -0.26 -2.77
CA SER A 39 -8.15 -1.55 -3.46
C SER A 39 -8.63 -1.39 -4.90
N LEU A 40 -9.65 -0.56 -5.12
CA LEU A 40 -10.17 -0.23 -6.44
C LEU A 40 -9.20 0.64 -7.25
N GLU A 41 -8.56 1.64 -6.62
CA GLU A 41 -7.62 2.54 -7.31
C GLU A 41 -6.33 1.82 -7.77
N PHE A 42 -5.83 0.87 -6.97
CA PHE A 42 -4.57 0.17 -7.24
C PHE A 42 -4.73 -1.26 -7.78
N PHE A 43 -5.97 -1.72 -7.96
CA PHE A 43 -6.31 -3.05 -8.49
C PHE A 43 -5.62 -4.20 -7.71
N ILE A 44 -5.56 -4.09 -6.38
CA ILE A 44 -5.03 -5.13 -5.48
C ILE A 44 -5.95 -5.33 -4.29
N SER A 45 -5.92 -6.51 -3.67
CA SER A 45 -6.85 -6.84 -2.59
C SER A 45 -6.74 -5.90 -1.37
N LYS A 46 -7.85 -5.68 -0.66
CA LYS A 46 -7.86 -4.95 0.63
C LYS A 46 -6.84 -5.51 1.62
N ARG A 47 -6.65 -6.84 1.65
CA ARG A 47 -5.64 -7.49 2.49
C ARG A 47 -4.22 -7.06 2.13
N THR A 48 -3.91 -6.96 0.84
CA THR A 48 -2.61 -6.47 0.36
C THR A 48 -2.41 -5.00 0.69
N ILE A 49 -3.44 -4.14 0.54
CA ILE A 49 -3.37 -2.73 0.97
C ILE A 49 -3.05 -2.64 2.46
N SER A 50 -3.80 -3.36 3.30
CA SER A 50 -3.58 -3.38 4.75
C SER A 50 -2.16 -3.83 5.11
N ALA A 51 -1.67 -4.90 4.46
CA ALA A 51 -0.29 -5.36 4.64
C ALA A 51 0.76 -4.28 4.27
N ILE A 52 0.56 -3.57 3.15
CA ILE A 52 1.44 -2.46 2.74
C ILE A 52 1.45 -1.34 3.79
N LEU A 53 0.28 -0.94 4.32
CA LEU A 53 0.15 0.12 5.31
C LEU A 53 0.82 -0.27 6.64
N ASN A 54 0.71 -1.54 7.04
CA ASN A 54 1.33 -2.08 8.25
C ASN A 54 2.81 -2.46 8.09
N ASN A 55 3.40 -2.28 6.90
CA ASN A 55 4.75 -2.78 6.56
C ASN A 55 4.91 -4.31 6.69
N GLU A 56 3.82 -5.06 6.61
CA GLU A 56 3.84 -6.52 6.56
C GLU A 56 4.39 -6.98 5.19
N GLY A 57 5.41 -7.86 5.20
CA GLY A 57 5.95 -8.43 3.96
C GLY A 57 6.76 -7.45 3.10
N ALA A 58 7.18 -6.30 3.62
CA ALA A 58 8.21 -5.49 2.98
C ALA A 58 9.48 -6.35 2.87
N TYR A 59 9.92 -6.63 1.64
CA TYR A 59 11.02 -7.53 1.26
C TYR A 59 12.32 -7.27 2.05
N LYS A 60 12.39 -7.71 3.31
CA LYS A 60 13.62 -7.75 4.10
C LYS A 60 14.60 -8.82 3.58
N SER A 61 14.16 -9.73 2.72
CA SER A 61 14.97 -10.84 2.22
C SER A 61 15.77 -10.56 0.95
N ALA A 62 15.82 -9.31 0.45
CA ALA A 62 16.60 -8.97 -0.75
C ALA A 62 17.97 -8.35 -0.47
N PHE A 63 18.31 -8.08 0.80
CA PHE A 63 19.60 -7.52 1.20
C PHE A 63 20.09 -8.19 2.49
N LEU A 64 20.56 -9.44 2.36
CA LEU A 64 21.61 -10.00 3.19
C LEU A 64 22.65 -10.57 2.22
N ASN A 65 23.60 -9.70 1.85
CA ASN A 65 25.00 -9.96 1.50
C ASN A 65 25.67 -8.61 1.27
#